data_AF-A0A7V9Q5U5-F1
#
_entry.id   AF-A0A7V9Q5U5-F1
#
_cell.length_a   1.000
_cell.length_b   1.000
_cell.length_c   1.000
_cell.angle_alpha   90.00
_cell.angle_beta   90.00
_cell.angle_gamma   90.00
#
_symmetry.space_group_name_H-M   'P 1'
#
loop_
_entity.id
_entity.type
_entity.pdbx_description
1 polymer ?
#
loop_
_entity_poly.entity_id
_entity_poly.type
_entity_poly.pdbx_seq_one_letter_code
_entity_poly.pdbx_strand_id
1 'polypeptide(L)'
;MMKELHVYINPVGTETHIGHTVFYSRRADGPFYCWRYEAGIGQWRFSRVHLSHWTRRTLCAESWKAVPAALQARLGEHYLE
;
A
#
# COMPACT_ATOMS: atom_id res chain seq x y z
N MET A 1 13.39 -11.90 4.45
CA MET A 1 12.00 -12.43 4.59
C MET A 1 11.12 -11.27 5.02
N MET A 2 10.05 -10.95 4.28
CA MET A 2 9.12 -9.85 4.57
C MET A 2 8.21 -10.20 5.76
N LYS A 3 8.79 -10.63 6.88
CA LYS A 3 8.04 -10.97 8.08
C LYS A 3 7.31 -9.71 8.55
N GLU A 4 6.05 -9.88 8.92
CA GLU A 4 5.21 -8.84 9.51
C GLU A 4 4.86 -7.67 8.57
N LEU A 5 5.11 -7.82 7.25
CA LEU A 5 4.60 -6.90 6.25
C LEU A 5 3.11 -7.17 6.02
N HIS A 6 2.30 -6.16 6.27
CA HIS A 6 0.87 -6.18 5.97
C HIS A 6 0.57 -5.17 4.87
N VAL A 7 -0.26 -5.58 3.92
CA VAL A 7 -0.79 -4.72 2.85
C VAL A 7 -2.29 -4.53 3.09
N TYR A 8 -2.78 -3.34 2.80
CA TYR A 8 -4.16 -2.96 3.02
C TYR A 8 -4.71 -2.18 1.84
N ILE A 9 -6.03 -2.16 1.72
CA ILE A 9 -6.77 -1.27 0.81
C ILE A 9 -7.82 -0.49 1.61
N ASN A 10 -8.23 0.66 1.09
CA ASN A 10 -9.37 1.41 1.61
C ASN A 10 -10.59 1.15 0.70
N PRO A 11 -11.53 0.25 1.07
CA PRO A 11 -12.68 -0.05 0.23
C PRO A 11 -13.76 1.03 0.28
N VAL A 12 -13.73 1.92 1.28
CA VAL A 12 -14.75 2.96 1.50
C VAL A 12 -14.36 4.27 0.81
N GLY A 13 -13.06 4.50 0.63
CA GLY A 13 -12.55 5.67 -0.07
C GLY A 13 -12.60 5.45 -1.59
N THR A 14 -13.23 6.38 -2.31
CA THR A 14 -13.00 6.62 -3.75
C THR A 14 -11.58 7.17 -4.00
N GLU A 15 -10.58 6.70 -3.27
CA GLU A 15 -9.16 6.98 -3.53
C GLU A 15 -8.71 6.08 -4.69
N THR A 16 -9.39 6.20 -5.83
CA THR A 16 -8.90 5.72 -7.11
C THR A 16 -8.10 6.86 -7.72
N HIS A 17 -6.77 6.80 -7.62
CA HIS A 17 -5.94 7.72 -8.39
C HIS A 17 -6.02 7.27 -9.85
N ILE A 18 -6.81 7.99 -10.65
CA ILE A 18 -6.96 7.75 -12.10
C ILE A 18 -7.36 6.29 -12.39
N GLY A 19 -8.35 5.77 -11.66
CA GLY A 19 -8.88 4.41 -11.87
C GLY A 19 -8.04 3.25 -11.31
N HIS A 20 -6.91 3.53 -10.64
CA HIS A 20 -6.09 2.50 -9.99
C HIS A 20 -6.30 2.48 -8.48
N THR A 21 -6.43 1.27 -7.92
CA THR A 21 -6.53 1.02 -6.47
C THR A 21 -5.31 1.55 -5.73
N VAL A 22 -5.55 2.30 -4.66
CA VAL A 22 -4.52 2.72 -3.71
C VAL A 22 -4.29 1.62 -2.68
N PHE A 23 -3.03 1.28 -2.47
CA PHE A 23 -2.63 0.28 -1.47
C PHE A 23 -1.90 0.98 -0.31
N TYR A 24 -1.97 0.39 0.87
CA TYR A 24 -1.22 0.83 2.03
C TYR A 24 -0.38 -0.32 2.54
N SER A 25 0.79 -0.03 3.11
CA SER A 25 1.61 -1.04 3.76
C SER A 25 2.09 -0.60 5.13
N ARG A 26 2.30 -1.58 6.01
CA ARG A 26 2.94 -1.39 7.32
C ARG A 26 3.72 -2.64 7.67
N ARG A 27 4.97 -2.46 8.13
CA ARG A 27 5.78 -3.56 8.68
C ARG A 27 5.75 -3.50 10.20
N ALA A 28 5.31 -4.59 10.84
CA ALA A 28 5.11 -4.67 12.28
C ALA A 28 4.38 -3.42 12.83
N ASP A 29 4.95 -2.75 13.82
CA ASP A 29 4.40 -1.52 14.38
C ASP A 29 4.91 -0.21 13.74
N GLY A 30 5.62 -0.32 12.62
CA GLY A 30 6.20 0.80 11.90
C GLY A 30 5.19 1.78 11.28
N PRO A 31 5.68 2.78 10.52
CA PRO A 31 4.80 3.73 9.86
C PRO A 31 3.99 3.10 8.72
N PHE A 32 2.88 3.74 8.40
CA PHE A 32 2.11 3.43 7.20
C PHE A 32 2.71 4.13 5.98
N TYR A 33 2.69 3.43 4.85
CA TYR A 33 3.02 3.97 3.54
C TYR A 33 1.82 3.82 2.62
N CYS A 34 1.57 4.84 1.80
CA CYS A 34 0.55 4.84 0.76
C CYS A 34 1.22 4.64 -0.59
N TRP A 35 0.73 3.68 -1.36
CA TRP A 35 1.21 3.28 -2.67
C TRP A 35 0.20 3.65 -3.74
N ARG A 36 0.64 4.42 -4.72
CA ARG A 36 -0.17 4.89 -5.85
C ARG A 36 0.51 4.54 -7.16
N TYR A 37 -0.29 4.10 -8.12
CA TYR A 37 0.20 3.89 -9.46
C TYR A 37 0.21 5.23 -10.22
N GLU A 38 1.36 5.60 -10.76
CA GLU A 38 1.51 6.80 -11.58
C GLU A 38 1.54 6.36 -13.06
N ALA A 39 0.37 6.42 -13.72
CA ALA A 39 0.20 5.93 -15.08
C ALA A 39 1.12 6.62 -16.10
N GLY A 40 1.47 7.90 -15.90
CA GLY A 40 2.39 8.63 -16.77
C GLY A 40 3.82 8.09 -16.77
N ILE A 41 4.25 7.43 -15.69
CA ILE A 41 5.59 6.81 -15.55
C ILE A 41 5.50 5.28 -15.60
N GLY A 42 4.29 4.72 -15.45
CA GLY A 42 4.05 3.29 -15.44
C GLY A 42 4.56 2.59 -14.17
N GLN A 43 4.72 3.33 -13.06
CA GLN A 43 5.39 2.85 -11.84
C GLN A 43 4.59 3.10 -10.57
N TRP A 44 4.86 2.29 -9.55
CA TRP A 44 4.33 2.49 -8.19
C TRP A 44 5.23 3.43 -7.40
N ARG A 45 4.62 4.47 -6.85
CA ARG A 45 5.26 5.41 -5.94
C ARG A 45 4.66 5.29 -4.55
N PHE A 46 5.51 5.53 -3.56
CA PHE A 46 5.11 5.52 -2.18
C PHE A 46 5.35 6.86 -1.52
N SER A 47 4.54 7.13 -0.49
CA SER A 47 4.76 8.22 0.45
C SER A 47 4.44 7.71 1.85
N ARG A 48 5.21 8.17 2.84
CA ARG A 48 4.88 7.91 4.24
C ARG A 48 3.63 8.71 4.61
N VAL A 49 2.68 8.07 5.26
CA VAL A 49 1.41 8.70 5.64
C VAL A 49 1.14 8.53 7.12
N HIS A 50 0.53 9.57 7.72
CA HIS A 50 -0.02 9.48 9.05
C HIS A 50 -1.53 9.23 8.95
N LEU A 51 -1.95 8.00 9.21
CA LEU A 51 -3.37 7.63 9.15
C LEU A 51 -4.08 8.01 10.46
N SER A 52 -5.19 8.72 10.32
CA SER A 52 -6.11 8.97 11.44
C SER A 52 -6.61 7.65 12.04
N HIS A 53 -7.10 7.67 13.29
CA HIS A 53 -7.68 6.47 13.92
C HIS A 53 -8.85 5.91 13.11
N TRP A 54 -9.65 6.80 12.51
CA TRP A 54 -10.77 6.43 11.67
C TRP A 54 -10.32 5.69 10.42
N THR A 55 -9.36 6.25 9.67
CA THR A 55 -8.83 5.62 8.45
C THR A 55 -8.21 4.27 8.73
N ARG A 56 -7.52 4.11 9.88
CA ARG A 56 -6.95 2.81 10.26
C ARG A 56 -8.01 1.74 10.48
N ARG A 57 -9.19 2.09 10.97
CA ARG A 57 -10.32 1.15 11.19
C ARG A 57 -11.02 0.78 9.89
N THR A 58 -10.94 1.61 8.86
CA THR A 58 -11.56 1.35 7.56
C THR A 58 -10.65 0.61 6.60
N LEU A 59 -9.35 0.51 6.88
CA LEU A 59 -8.43 -0.28 6.07
C LEU A 59 -8.74 -1.77 6.20
N CYS A 60 -8.91 -2.44 5.06
CA CYS A 60 -9.05 -3.88 4.98
C CYS A 60 -7.70 -4.50 4.62
N ALA A 61 -7.31 -5.56 5.33
CA ALA A 61 -6.12 -6.32 4.98
C ALA A 61 -6.31 -6.96 3.60
N GLU A 62 -5.32 -6.81 2.75
CA GLU A 62 -5.32 -7.34 1.39
C GLU A 62 -4.41 -8.57 1.30
N SER A 63 -4.83 -9.57 0.51
CA SER A 63 -4.01 -10.76 0.31
C SER A 63 -2.78 -10.40 -0.52
N TRP A 64 -1.59 -10.88 -0.13
CA TRP A 64 -0.37 -10.71 -0.94
C TRP A 64 -0.55 -11.19 -2.39
N LYS A 65 -1.37 -12.23 -2.61
CA LYS A 65 -1.67 -12.76 -3.95
C LYS A 65 -2.53 -11.82 -4.79
N ALA A 66 -3.31 -10.94 -4.17
CA ALA A 66 -4.14 -9.94 -4.83
C ALA A 66 -3.37 -8.64 -5.13
N VAL A 67 -2.19 -8.45 -4.50
CA VAL A 67 -1.31 -7.30 -4.77
C VAL A 67 -0.70 -7.45 -6.17
N PRO A 68 -0.74 -6.42 -7.02
CA PRO A 68 -0.12 -6.46 -8.35
C PRO A 68 1.37 -6.81 -8.28
N ALA A 69 1.86 -7.66 -9.19
CA ALA A 69 3.25 -8.13 -9.18
C ALA A 69 4.28 -6.98 -9.20
N ALA A 70 4.01 -5.92 -9.97
CA ALA A 70 4.86 -4.73 -9.99
C ALA A 70 4.91 -4.00 -8.63
N LEU A 71 3.81 -4.02 -7.86
CA LEU A 71 3.78 -3.46 -6.51
C LEU A 71 4.50 -4.39 -5.51
N GLN A 72 4.35 -5.71 -5.65
CA GLN A 72 5.08 -6.68 -4.83
C GLN A 72 6.60 -6.49 -4.92
N ALA A 73 7.12 -6.29 -6.14
CA ALA A 73 8.54 -5.99 -6.36
C ALA A 73 8.97 -4.71 -5.63
N ARG A 74 8.19 -3.63 -5.76
CA ARG A 74 8.47 -2.34 -5.11
C ARG A 74 8.39 -2.39 -3.58
N LEU A 75 7.44 -3.16 -3.04
CA LEU A 75 7.35 -3.43 -1.60
C LEU A 75 8.58 -4.21 -1.13
N GLY A 76 9.06 -5.16 -1.93
CA GLY A 76 10.30 -5.87 -1.65
C GLY A 76 11.50 -4.93 -1.60
N GLU A 77 11.71 -4.12 -2.63
CA GLU A 77 12.78 -3.13 -2.68
C GLU A 77 12.73 -2.17 -1.48
N HIS A 78 11.53 -1.70 -1.09
CA HIS A 78 11.38 -0.75 0.01
C HIS A 78 11.63 -1.35 1.41
N TYR A 79 11.36 -2.63 1.63
CA TYR A 79 11.43 -3.27 2.96
C TYR A 79 12.56 -4.29 3.12
N LEU A 80 13.33 -4.57 2.06
CA LEU A 80 14.51 -5.44 2.09
C LEU A 80 15.81 -4.69 2.43
N GLU A 81 15.76 -3.36 2.55
CA GLU A 81 16.81 -2.58 3.24
C GLU A 81 16.78 -2.81 4.76
#